data_AF-H6N660-F1
#
_entry.id   AF-H6N660-F1
#
_cell.length_a   1.000
_cell.length_b   1.000
_cell.length_c   1.000
_cell.angle_alpha   90.00
_cell.angle_beta   90.00
_cell.angle_gamma   90.00
#
_symmetry.space_group_name_H-M   'P 1'
#
loop_
_entity.id
_entity.type
_entity.pdbx_description
1 polymer ?
#
loop_
_entity_poly.entity_id
_entity_poly.type
_entity_poly.pdbx_seq_one_letter_code
_entity_poly.pdbx_strand_id
1 'polypeptide(L)'
;MTPLAKVILGFSAVGTTTVGALYGVRVFKGLEEKPIKTSISKLLEKLNPKKRLIESSIQTSDAVWKAAWKKYRTKNKDSKVGEDTWNLKEWTNRSGAITDNESPPDIFVRTCTSNSQKEVLDSNENLYKEVLEFCTRDASIKDWILNSGKSILETGDNEGWRDTWKLYREKNKGVAKGSDTWKVDDWDPNTSTDDKVSEEFKKKCVEKLDLKSSNDNFESEYALVLALCTK
;
A
#
# COMPACT_ATOMS: atom_id res chain seq x y z
N MET A 1 -40.43 -41.11 35.43
CA MET A 1 -40.46 -42.57 35.28
C MET A 1 -39.89 -42.91 33.92
N THR A 2 -38.64 -43.34 33.84
CA THR A 2 -38.11 -44.13 32.70
C THR A 2 -38.93 -45.43 32.64
N PRO A 3 -39.16 -46.08 31.47
CA PRO A 3 -38.01 -46.74 30.83
C PRO A 3 -38.10 -47.04 29.30
N LEU A 4 -36.93 -47.48 28.83
CA LEU A 4 -36.65 -48.58 27.90
C LEU A 4 -36.89 -48.41 26.39
N ALA A 5 -35.74 -48.44 25.70
CA ALA A 5 -35.56 -48.70 24.29
C ALA A 5 -36.16 -50.05 23.84
N LYS A 6 -36.58 -50.09 22.57
CA LYS A 6 -36.54 -51.30 21.75
C LYS A 6 -35.72 -51.02 20.50
N VAL A 7 -34.49 -51.52 20.55
CA VAL A 7 -33.60 -51.72 19.41
C VAL A 7 -34.21 -52.81 18.54
N ILE A 8 -34.43 -52.53 17.26
CA ILE A 8 -34.68 -53.56 16.25
C ILE A 8 -33.45 -53.61 15.34
N LEU A 9 -32.65 -54.65 15.58
CA LEU A 9 -31.57 -55.11 14.72
C LEU A 9 -32.21 -55.89 13.56
N GLY A 10 -32.22 -55.31 12.36
CA GLY A 10 -32.43 -56.05 11.12
C GLY A 10 -31.08 -56.43 10.53
N PHE A 11 -30.76 -57.72 10.53
CA PHE A 11 -29.60 -58.28 9.82
C PHE A 11 -30.02 -58.88 8.47
N SER A 12 -29.05 -58.94 7.55
CA SER A 12 -28.99 -59.55 6.21
C SER A 12 -29.41 -58.61 5.06
N ALA A 13 -28.57 -58.34 4.06
CA ALA A 13 -27.71 -59.28 3.35
C ALA A 13 -26.26 -58.79 3.15
N VAL A 14 -25.33 -59.74 3.21
CA VAL A 14 -23.92 -59.62 2.81
C VAL A 14 -23.86 -59.72 1.29
N GLY A 15 -23.31 -58.71 0.61
CA GLY A 15 -23.11 -58.70 -0.83
C GLY A 15 -22.03 -57.72 -1.26
N THR A 16 -20.84 -58.27 -1.56
CA THR A 16 -19.74 -57.74 -2.38
C THR A 16 -19.19 -56.33 -2.09
N THR A 17 -17.91 -56.31 -1.75
CA THR A 17 -17.06 -55.13 -1.52
C THR A 17 -17.10 -54.12 -2.66
N THR A 18 -17.79 -53.00 -2.45
CA THR A 18 -17.45 -51.73 -3.09
C THR A 18 -16.69 -50.88 -2.09
N VAL A 19 -15.43 -50.58 -2.39
CA VAL A 19 -14.64 -49.55 -1.72
C VAL A 19 -15.28 -48.19 -2.03
N GLY A 20 -16.33 -47.85 -1.28
CA GLY A 20 -16.97 -46.54 -1.28
C GLY A 20 -16.59 -45.86 0.04
N ALA A 21 -15.86 -44.75 -0.06
CA ALA A 21 -15.33 -44.02 1.08
C ALA A 21 -16.42 -43.75 2.14
N LEU A 22 -16.13 -44.15 3.38
CA LEU A 22 -16.89 -43.74 4.56
C LEU A 22 -16.91 -42.22 4.59
N TYR A 23 -18.06 -41.61 4.34
CA TYR A 23 -18.36 -40.26 4.81
C TYR A 23 -18.37 -40.31 6.34
N GLY A 24 -17.17 -40.24 6.92
CA GLY A 24 -17.00 -39.89 8.31
C GLY A 24 -17.52 -38.48 8.48
N VAL A 25 -18.72 -38.34 9.05
CA VAL A 25 -19.13 -37.11 9.72
C VAL A 25 -18.18 -36.94 10.90
N ARG A 26 -17.00 -36.37 10.63
CA ARG A 26 -16.16 -35.79 11.67
C ARG A 26 -16.91 -34.58 12.17
N VAL A 27 -17.60 -34.78 13.29
CA VAL A 27 -18.04 -33.68 14.16
C VAL A 27 -16.76 -32.96 14.59
N PHE A 28 -16.43 -31.86 13.93
CA PHE A 28 -15.40 -30.93 14.37
C PHE A 28 -15.91 -30.28 15.67
N LYS A 29 -15.68 -30.95 16.80
CA LYS A 29 -15.78 -30.36 18.12
C LYS A 29 -14.73 -29.25 18.21
N GLY A 30 -15.19 -28.00 18.23
CA GLY A 30 -14.56 -26.87 18.90
C GLY A 30 -13.04 -26.82 18.88
N LEU A 31 -12.45 -26.67 17.68
CA LEU A 31 -11.20 -25.94 17.59
C LEU A 31 -11.61 -24.47 17.68
N GLU A 32 -11.46 -23.86 18.85
CA GLU A 32 -11.31 -22.41 18.91
C GLU A 32 -10.12 -22.09 18.01
N GLU A 33 -10.40 -21.64 16.78
CA GLU A 33 -9.37 -21.17 15.88
C GLU A 33 -8.68 -20.02 16.59
N LYS A 34 -7.46 -20.27 17.09
CA LYS A 34 -6.64 -19.22 17.71
C LYS A 34 -6.58 -18.07 16.69
N PRO A 35 -6.87 -16.84 17.11
CA PRO A 35 -6.95 -15.75 16.16
C PRO A 35 -5.60 -15.57 15.48
N ILE A 36 -5.60 -15.61 14.15
CA ILE A 36 -4.40 -15.57 13.33
C ILE A 36 -3.86 -14.15 13.38
N LYS A 37 -2.75 -13.95 14.07
CA LYS A 37 -2.05 -12.67 14.04
C LYS A 37 -1.33 -12.48 12.70
N THR A 38 -1.25 -11.24 12.25
CA THR A 38 -0.56 -10.84 11.03
C THR A 38 0.33 -9.65 11.32
N SER A 39 1.48 -9.53 10.64
CA SER A 39 2.31 -8.34 10.78
C SER A 39 1.55 -7.08 10.41
N ILE A 40 1.81 -5.99 11.14
CA ILE A 40 1.18 -4.69 10.87
C ILE A 40 1.45 -4.25 9.42
N SER A 41 2.65 -4.47 8.89
CA SER A 41 3.02 -4.15 7.50
C SER A 41 2.08 -4.81 6.49
N LYS A 42 1.85 -6.12 6.63
CA LYS A 42 0.97 -6.89 5.73
C LYS A 42 -0.49 -6.48 5.90
N LEU A 43 -0.90 -6.16 7.13
CA LEU A 43 -2.24 -5.68 7.40
C LEU A 43 -2.49 -4.28 6.80
N LEU A 44 -1.51 -3.38 6.88
CA LEU A 44 -1.54 -2.05 6.27
C LEU A 44 -1.68 -2.12 4.74
N GLU A 45 -0.91 -2.98 4.09
CA GLU A 45 -1.01 -3.19 2.64
C GLU A 45 -2.42 -3.61 2.22
N LYS A 46 -3.05 -4.48 3.02
CA LYS A 46 -4.40 -5.00 2.75
C LYS A 46 -5.50 -3.98 3.05
N LEU A 47 -5.43 -3.30 4.19
CA LEU A 47 -6.53 -2.47 4.69
C LEU A 47 -6.39 -0.98 4.33
N ASN A 48 -5.18 -0.52 4.01
CA ASN A 48 -4.89 0.88 3.69
C ASN A 48 -4.09 0.99 2.38
N PRO A 49 -4.65 0.62 1.22
CA PRO A 49 -3.94 0.64 -0.07
C PRO A 49 -3.46 2.03 -0.50
N LYS A 50 -4.09 3.10 0.02
CA LYS A 50 -3.70 4.51 -0.17
C LYS A 50 -2.55 4.96 0.77
N LYS A 51 -2.01 4.08 1.60
CA LYS A 51 -0.87 4.36 2.48
C LYS A 51 0.29 3.43 2.18
N ARG A 52 1.51 3.91 2.44
CA ARG A 52 2.74 3.14 2.34
C ARG A 52 3.61 3.41 3.55
N LEU A 53 4.26 2.36 4.06
CA LEU A 53 5.29 2.52 5.07
C LEU A 53 6.39 3.42 4.52
N ILE A 54 6.89 4.33 5.36
CA ILE A 54 8.05 5.14 5.02
C ILE A 54 9.28 4.23 5.13
N GLU A 55 10.03 4.11 4.05
CA GLU A 55 11.22 3.28 4.03
C GLU A 55 12.33 3.89 4.88
N SER A 56 13.02 3.05 5.65
CA SER A 56 14.17 3.49 6.47
C SER A 56 15.39 3.89 5.64
N SER A 57 15.40 3.60 4.33
CA SER A 57 16.40 4.04 3.35
C SER A 57 16.26 5.52 3.00
N ILE A 58 15.06 6.10 3.16
CA ILE A 58 14.81 7.52 2.92
C ILE A 58 15.53 8.33 4.01
N GLN A 59 16.24 9.38 3.60
CA GLN A 59 16.97 10.25 4.53
C GLN A 59 16.02 10.87 5.57
N THR A 60 16.44 10.94 6.83
CA THR A 60 15.60 11.49 7.92
C THR A 60 15.28 12.97 7.73
N SER A 61 16.08 13.69 6.94
CA SER A 61 15.83 15.07 6.52
C SER A 61 14.71 15.23 5.47
N ASP A 62 14.22 14.13 4.90
CA ASP A 62 13.12 14.15 3.93
C ASP A 62 11.81 14.63 4.56
N ALA A 63 11.00 15.30 3.75
CA ALA A 63 9.69 15.83 4.14
C ALA A 63 8.77 14.74 4.72
N VAL A 64 8.81 13.50 4.23
CA VAL A 64 7.93 12.43 4.73
C VAL A 64 8.27 12.04 6.16
N TRP A 65 9.57 11.97 6.50
CA TRP A 65 10.02 11.65 7.85
C TRP A 65 9.79 12.81 8.82
N LYS A 66 10.01 14.05 8.38
CA LYS A 66 9.68 15.26 9.16
C LYS A 66 8.20 15.34 9.48
N ALA A 67 7.33 15.08 8.50
CA ALA A 67 5.88 15.08 8.70
C ALA A 67 5.42 13.98 9.67
N ALA A 68 5.98 12.76 9.55
CA ALA A 68 5.75 11.67 10.49
C ALA A 68 6.19 12.03 11.91
N TRP A 69 7.39 12.59 12.05
CA TRP A 69 7.94 13.02 13.33
C TRP A 69 7.10 14.10 13.99
N LYS A 70 6.64 15.08 13.21
CA LYS A 70 5.72 16.12 13.69
C LYS A 70 4.46 15.51 14.29
N LYS A 71 3.81 14.56 13.61
CA LYS A 71 2.61 13.88 14.14
C LYS A 71 2.90 13.18 15.46
N TYR A 72 4.01 12.44 15.53
CA TYR A 72 4.44 11.77 16.75
C TYR A 72 4.63 12.76 17.90
N ARG A 73 5.36 13.85 17.65
CA ARG A 73 5.58 14.91 18.64
C ARG A 73 4.28 15.57 19.08
N THR A 74 3.36 15.82 18.15
CA THR A 74 2.06 16.44 18.47
C THR A 74 1.21 15.55 19.37
N LYS A 75 1.16 14.24 19.13
CA LYS A 75 0.40 13.31 19.99
C LYS A 75 1.01 13.19 21.38
N ASN A 76 2.33 13.26 21.48
CA ASN A 76 3.08 13.09 22.73
C ASN A 76 3.47 14.41 23.40
N LYS A 77 2.91 15.55 22.97
CA LYS A 77 3.33 16.88 23.41
C LYS A 77 3.26 17.08 24.94
N ASP A 78 2.32 16.40 25.60
CA ASP A 78 2.08 16.50 27.05
C ASP A 78 2.70 15.32 27.82
N SER A 79 3.36 14.38 27.13
CA SER A 79 4.03 13.23 27.74
C SER A 79 5.31 13.65 28.46
N LYS A 80 5.53 13.09 29.65
CA LYS A 80 6.82 13.27 30.36
C LYS A 80 7.93 12.51 29.64
N VAL A 81 9.17 12.79 30.06
CA VAL A 81 10.37 12.10 29.59
C VAL A 81 10.19 10.59 29.78
N GLY A 82 10.28 9.82 28.70
CA GLY A 82 10.09 8.36 28.71
C GLY A 82 8.66 7.87 28.92
N GLU A 83 7.64 8.75 28.88
CA GLU A 83 6.22 8.41 28.94
C GLU A 83 5.50 8.70 27.60
N ASP A 84 6.25 8.87 26.52
CA ASP A 84 5.69 8.92 25.17
C ASP A 84 5.14 7.55 24.75
N THR A 85 4.29 7.55 23.73
CA THR A 85 3.51 6.38 23.28
C THR A 85 4.40 5.15 23.03
N TRP A 86 5.64 5.34 22.56
CA TRP A 86 6.60 4.25 22.35
C TRP A 86 7.74 4.19 23.37
N ASN A 87 7.72 5.02 24.42
CA ASN A 87 8.75 5.12 25.45
C ASN A 87 10.17 5.25 24.85
N LEU A 88 10.34 6.17 23.89
CA LEU A 88 11.62 6.35 23.22
C LEU A 88 12.63 6.87 24.25
N LYS A 89 13.76 6.17 24.44
CA LYS A 89 14.77 6.53 25.46
C LYS A 89 15.32 7.96 25.31
N GLU A 90 15.34 8.47 24.09
CA GLU A 90 15.80 9.82 23.75
C GLU A 90 14.65 10.85 23.76
N TRP A 91 13.43 10.45 24.16
CA TRP A 91 12.30 11.34 24.36
C TRP A 91 12.57 12.25 25.55
N THR A 92 13.25 13.35 25.26
CA THR A 92 13.33 14.50 26.14
C THR A 92 12.09 15.34 25.89
N ASN A 93 11.42 15.79 26.95
CA ASN A 93 10.29 16.71 26.86
C ASN A 93 10.80 17.99 26.19
N ARG A 94 10.73 18.03 24.85
CA ARG A 94 11.11 19.19 24.08
C ARG A 94 9.97 20.18 24.24
N SER A 95 10.08 21.01 25.29
CA SER A 95 9.39 22.28 25.46
C SER A 95 9.60 23.26 24.29
N GLY A 96 10.34 22.85 23.25
CA GLY A 96 10.50 23.58 21.99
C GLY A 96 9.31 23.41 21.06
N ALA A 97 9.08 24.43 20.23
CA ALA A 97 8.02 24.45 19.23
C ALA A 97 8.05 23.18 18.34
N ILE A 98 6.87 22.64 18.06
CA ILE A 98 6.69 21.58 17.06
C ILE A 98 6.67 22.26 15.69
N THR A 99 7.70 22.04 14.88
CA THR A 99 7.86 22.66 13.55
C THR A 99 7.98 21.58 12.46
N ASP A 100 7.77 21.97 11.21
CA ASP A 100 7.87 21.07 10.05
C ASP A 100 9.32 20.81 9.59
N ASN A 101 10.31 21.44 10.21
CA ASN A 101 11.70 21.43 9.75
C ASN A 101 12.61 20.46 10.53
N GLU A 102 12.09 19.82 11.57
CA GLU A 102 12.89 18.97 12.45
C GLU A 102 12.92 17.52 11.96
N SER A 103 14.12 17.03 11.65
CA SER A 103 14.34 15.62 11.32
C SER A 103 14.14 14.74 12.57
N PRO A 104 13.48 13.57 12.44
CA PRO A 104 13.40 12.62 13.55
C PRO A 104 14.78 12.08 13.94
N PRO A 105 14.96 11.70 15.23
CA PRO A 105 16.11 10.90 15.63
C PRO A 105 16.02 9.49 15.04
N ASP A 106 17.17 8.84 14.86
CA ASP A 106 17.27 7.48 14.32
C ASP A 106 16.42 6.46 15.09
N ILE A 107 16.30 6.64 16.42
CA ILE A 107 15.51 5.73 17.25
C ILE A 107 14.03 5.73 16.86
N PHE A 108 13.48 6.87 16.41
CA PHE A 108 12.10 6.94 15.93
C PHE A 108 11.93 6.13 14.64
N VAL A 109 12.83 6.30 13.67
CA VAL A 109 12.81 5.56 12.39
C VAL A 109 12.93 4.05 12.63
N ARG A 110 13.89 3.62 13.47
CA ARG A 110 14.07 2.21 13.82
C ARG A 110 12.84 1.64 14.54
N THR A 111 12.21 2.43 15.42
CA THR A 111 10.99 2.03 16.12
C THR A 111 9.83 1.86 15.15
N CYS A 112 9.70 2.74 14.15
CA CYS A 112 8.74 2.55 13.07
C CYS A 112 8.93 1.23 12.32
N THR A 113 10.16 0.95 11.88
CA THR A 113 10.49 -0.32 11.21
C THR A 113 10.16 -1.52 12.09
N SER A 114 10.61 -1.51 13.35
CA SER A 114 10.36 -2.61 14.30
C SER A 114 8.87 -2.81 14.58
N ASN A 115 8.13 -1.73 14.84
CA ASN A 115 6.70 -1.81 15.13
C ASN A 115 5.90 -2.30 13.92
N SER A 116 6.28 -1.92 12.70
CA SER A 116 5.62 -2.41 11.49
C SER A 116 5.72 -3.93 11.28
N GLN A 117 6.74 -4.57 11.87
CA GLN A 117 6.97 -6.01 11.78
C GLN A 117 6.26 -6.80 12.88
N LYS A 118 5.77 -6.13 13.94
CA LYS A 118 5.05 -6.80 15.03
C LYS A 118 3.71 -7.32 14.54
N GLU A 119 3.27 -8.43 15.13
CA GLU A 119 2.01 -9.08 14.79
C GLU A 119 0.86 -8.58 15.66
N VAL A 120 -0.26 -8.29 15.02
CA VAL A 120 -1.53 -7.87 15.63
C VAL A 120 -2.67 -8.76 15.12
N LEU A 121 -3.74 -8.83 15.89
CA LEU A 121 -4.99 -9.50 15.56
C LEU A 121 -5.72 -8.77 14.43
N ASP A 122 -5.84 -7.44 14.54
CA ASP A 122 -6.58 -6.62 13.59
C ASP A 122 -6.18 -5.13 13.65
N SER A 123 -6.90 -4.30 12.89
CA SER A 123 -6.68 -2.85 12.80
C SER A 123 -7.19 -2.05 14.00
N ASN A 124 -7.85 -2.68 14.97
CA ASN A 124 -8.35 -2.02 16.17
C ASN A 124 -7.25 -1.86 17.22
N GLU A 125 -6.19 -2.65 17.16
CA GLU A 125 -5.06 -2.55 18.07
C GLU A 125 -4.36 -1.19 17.98
N ASN A 126 -4.00 -0.63 19.15
CA ASN A 126 -3.38 0.69 19.24
C ASN A 126 -2.08 0.76 18.44
N LEU A 127 -1.25 -0.29 18.50
CA LEU A 127 0.00 -0.34 17.78
C LEU A 127 -0.21 -0.26 16.26
N TYR A 128 -1.26 -0.89 15.72
CA TYR A 128 -1.60 -0.78 14.30
C TYR A 128 -1.92 0.68 13.93
N LYS A 129 -2.80 1.32 14.73
CA LYS A 129 -3.22 2.71 14.52
C LYS A 129 -2.05 3.68 14.60
N GLU A 130 -1.13 3.46 15.54
CA GLU A 130 0.07 4.27 15.70
C GLU A 130 1.05 4.10 14.54
N VAL A 131 1.30 2.87 14.07
CA VAL A 131 2.16 2.65 12.89
C VAL A 131 1.51 3.28 11.65
N LEU A 132 0.20 3.12 11.47
CA LEU A 132 -0.55 3.79 10.41
C LEU A 132 -0.37 5.32 10.48
N GLU A 133 -0.45 5.91 11.67
CA GLU A 133 -0.38 7.36 11.86
C GLU A 133 1.03 7.93 11.66
N PHE A 134 2.03 7.23 12.18
CA PHE A 134 3.39 7.76 12.38
C PHE A 134 4.45 7.18 11.46
N CYS A 135 4.18 6.04 10.84
CA CYS A 135 5.16 5.35 10.00
C CYS A 135 4.71 5.24 8.55
N THR A 136 3.62 5.90 8.16
CA THR A 136 3.13 5.88 6.78
C THR A 136 3.09 7.25 6.13
N ARG A 137 3.27 7.23 4.82
CA ARG A 137 3.01 8.34 3.89
C ARG A 137 1.86 7.96 2.97
N ASP A 138 1.33 8.95 2.25
CA ASP A 138 0.42 8.68 1.14
C ASP A 138 1.13 7.88 0.06
N ALA A 139 0.43 6.90 -0.50
CA ALA A 139 0.91 6.13 -1.63
C ALA A 139 0.99 7.02 -2.86
N SER A 140 2.01 6.85 -3.70
CA SER A 140 2.06 7.45 -5.03
C SER A 140 1.52 6.50 -6.10
N ILE A 141 1.27 7.04 -7.29
CA ILE A 141 0.92 6.23 -8.47
C ILE A 141 2.03 5.20 -8.74
N LYS A 142 3.30 5.60 -8.61
CA LYS A 142 4.46 4.71 -8.69
C LYS A 142 4.34 3.53 -7.72
N ASP A 143 3.97 3.77 -6.45
CA ASP A 143 3.81 2.68 -5.47
C ASP A 143 2.68 1.71 -5.86
N TRP A 144 1.61 2.20 -6.50
CA TRP A 144 0.50 1.36 -6.96
C TRP A 144 0.89 0.52 -8.18
N ILE A 145 1.63 1.11 -9.12
CA ILE A 145 2.13 0.41 -10.30
C ILE A 145 3.08 -0.72 -9.90
N LEU A 146 4.07 -0.43 -9.05
CA LEU A 146 5.04 -1.44 -8.60
C LEU A 146 4.35 -2.59 -7.83
N ASN A 147 3.38 -2.28 -6.97
CA ASN A 147 2.62 -3.30 -6.24
C ASN A 147 1.71 -4.14 -7.14
N SER A 148 1.34 -3.64 -8.33
CA SER A 148 0.58 -4.42 -9.32
C SER A 148 1.44 -5.41 -10.12
N GLY A 149 2.77 -5.40 -9.92
CA GLY A 149 3.72 -6.22 -10.67
C GLY A 149 4.09 -5.66 -12.05
N LYS A 150 3.57 -4.49 -12.40
CA LYS A 150 3.94 -3.76 -13.63
C LYS A 150 5.28 -3.06 -13.49
N SER A 151 5.96 -2.88 -14.61
CA SER A 151 7.24 -2.17 -14.66
C SER A 151 7.06 -0.77 -15.24
N ILE A 152 7.72 0.21 -14.63
CA ILE A 152 7.73 1.59 -15.11
C ILE A 152 8.73 1.69 -16.27
N LEU A 153 8.44 2.51 -17.26
CA LEU A 153 9.37 2.82 -18.34
C LEU A 153 10.61 3.53 -17.80
N GLU A 154 11.77 2.98 -18.12
CA GLU A 154 13.07 3.54 -17.74
C GLU A 154 13.56 4.53 -18.81
N THR A 155 14.43 5.46 -18.45
CA THR A 155 14.96 6.49 -19.38
C THR A 155 15.55 5.91 -20.66
N GLY A 156 16.17 4.71 -20.59
CA GLY A 156 16.78 4.03 -21.74
C GLY A 156 15.82 3.20 -22.60
N ASP A 157 14.54 3.10 -22.23
CA ASP A 157 13.56 2.22 -22.89
C ASP A 157 12.95 2.86 -24.14
N ASN A 158 13.79 3.03 -25.17
CA ASN A 158 13.40 3.73 -26.39
C ASN A 158 12.18 3.11 -27.09
N GLU A 159 12.04 1.79 -27.05
CA GLU A 159 10.91 1.08 -27.65
C GLU A 159 9.64 1.28 -26.83
N GLY A 160 9.68 1.07 -25.52
CA GLY A 160 8.53 1.28 -24.65
C GLY A 160 8.05 2.73 -24.67
N TRP A 161 8.97 3.70 -24.68
CA TRP A 161 8.62 5.11 -24.83
C TRP A 161 7.98 5.43 -26.18
N ARG A 162 8.46 4.83 -27.27
CA ARG A 162 7.87 5.01 -28.60
C ARG A 162 6.45 4.45 -28.66
N ASP A 163 6.22 3.30 -28.03
CA ASP A 163 4.91 2.65 -28.03
C ASP A 163 3.89 3.41 -27.19
N THR A 164 4.24 3.86 -25.98
CA THR A 164 3.33 4.68 -25.18
C THR A 164 3.13 6.08 -25.76
N TRP A 165 4.12 6.64 -26.46
CA TRP A 165 3.98 7.89 -27.19
C TRP A 165 2.98 7.80 -28.34
N LYS A 166 2.98 6.69 -29.09
CA LYS A 166 1.96 6.41 -30.11
C LYS A 166 0.55 6.40 -29.51
N LEU A 167 0.38 5.71 -28.38
CA LEU A 167 -0.89 5.67 -27.65
C LEU A 167 -1.32 7.06 -27.19
N TYR A 168 -0.39 7.86 -26.66
CA TYR A 168 -0.66 9.23 -26.25
C TYR A 168 -1.19 10.07 -27.42
N ARG A 169 -0.52 10.01 -28.57
CA ARG A 169 -0.91 10.74 -29.77
C ARG A 169 -2.29 10.34 -30.28
N GLU A 170 -2.55 9.04 -30.42
CA GLU A 170 -3.83 8.58 -30.94
C GLU A 170 -4.97 8.99 -30.00
N LYS A 171 -4.75 8.94 -28.68
CA LYS A 171 -5.74 9.40 -27.69
C LYS A 171 -6.04 10.90 -27.78
N ASN A 172 -5.06 11.72 -28.17
CA ASN A 172 -5.21 13.17 -28.27
C ASN A 172 -5.38 13.64 -29.73
N LYS A 173 -5.72 12.74 -30.65
CA LYS A 173 -5.95 13.07 -32.05
C LYS A 173 -7.15 14.01 -32.20
N GLY A 174 -6.96 15.10 -32.93
CA GLY A 174 -7.99 16.13 -33.12
C GLY A 174 -8.17 17.09 -31.94
N VAL A 175 -7.38 16.96 -30.88
CA VAL A 175 -7.35 17.93 -29.78
C VAL A 175 -6.46 19.11 -30.17
N ALA A 176 -6.89 20.34 -29.87
CA ALA A 176 -6.09 21.54 -30.13
C ALA A 176 -4.78 21.50 -29.34
N LYS A 177 -3.72 22.11 -29.91
CA LYS A 177 -2.42 22.22 -29.23
C LYS A 177 -2.58 22.81 -27.82
N GLY A 178 -1.93 22.18 -26.83
CA GLY A 178 -1.99 22.59 -25.42
C GLY A 178 -3.29 22.24 -24.69
N SER A 179 -4.21 21.53 -25.34
CA SER A 179 -5.46 21.03 -24.74
C SER A 179 -5.46 19.51 -24.57
N ASP A 180 -4.34 18.85 -24.85
CA ASP A 180 -4.15 17.42 -24.60
C ASP A 180 -4.17 17.08 -23.12
N THR A 181 -4.37 15.79 -22.86
CA THR A 181 -4.60 15.23 -21.53
C THR A 181 -3.58 15.69 -20.49
N TRP A 182 -2.29 15.80 -20.86
CA TRP A 182 -1.22 16.24 -19.95
C TRP A 182 -0.62 17.60 -20.31
N LYS A 183 -1.16 18.30 -21.30
CA LYS A 183 -0.66 19.60 -21.79
C LYS A 183 0.84 19.56 -22.05
N VAL A 184 1.25 18.65 -22.93
CA VAL A 184 2.63 18.43 -23.33
C VAL A 184 3.04 19.58 -24.26
N ASP A 185 3.93 20.46 -23.81
CA ASP A 185 4.23 21.74 -24.46
C ASP A 185 4.82 21.59 -25.87
N ASP A 186 5.67 20.59 -26.08
CA ASP A 186 6.32 20.30 -27.37
C ASP A 186 5.49 19.36 -28.26
N TRP A 187 4.29 18.99 -27.84
CA TRP A 187 3.34 18.23 -28.65
C TRP A 187 2.48 19.14 -29.53
N ASP A 188 2.27 18.67 -30.75
CA ASP A 188 1.39 19.29 -31.74
C ASP A 188 0.74 18.20 -32.61
N PRO A 189 -0.60 18.14 -32.70
CA PRO A 189 -1.33 17.11 -33.43
C PRO A 189 -1.01 17.08 -34.94
N ASN A 190 -0.51 18.18 -35.51
CA ASN A 190 -0.24 18.31 -36.94
C ASN A 190 1.21 17.96 -37.31
N THR A 191 2.14 18.00 -36.35
CA THR A 191 3.59 17.89 -36.66
C THR A 191 4.33 16.83 -35.86
N SER A 192 3.74 16.30 -34.78
CA SER A 192 4.40 15.29 -33.94
C SER A 192 4.39 13.91 -34.58
N THR A 193 5.55 13.25 -34.67
CA THR A 193 5.70 11.93 -35.35
C THR A 193 6.16 10.82 -34.42
N ASP A 194 5.81 9.57 -34.75
CA ASP A 194 6.04 8.39 -33.91
C ASP A 194 7.50 8.21 -33.53
N ASP A 195 8.41 8.58 -34.42
CA ASP A 195 9.85 8.38 -34.26
C ASP A 195 10.51 9.40 -33.31
N LYS A 196 9.82 10.50 -33.00
CA LYS A 196 10.32 11.53 -32.09
C LYS A 196 9.45 11.60 -30.85
N VAL A 197 9.85 10.87 -29.81
CA VAL A 197 9.22 10.92 -28.48
C VAL A 197 9.48 12.30 -27.86
N SER A 198 8.42 12.92 -27.34
CA SER A 198 8.51 14.17 -26.60
C SER A 198 9.24 13.98 -25.26
N GLU A 199 10.18 14.88 -24.96
CA GLU A 199 10.86 14.88 -23.65
C GLU A 199 9.94 15.45 -22.55
N GLU A 200 9.06 16.40 -22.89
CA GLU A 200 8.07 16.90 -21.94
C GLU A 200 7.05 15.82 -21.58
N PHE A 201 6.68 14.93 -22.51
CA PHE A 201 5.85 13.76 -22.22
C PHE A 201 6.50 12.82 -21.21
N LYS A 202 7.79 12.51 -21.40
CA LYS A 202 8.56 11.70 -20.42
C LYS A 202 8.63 12.38 -19.05
N LYS A 203 8.82 13.70 -19.03
CA LYS A 203 8.81 14.49 -17.79
C LYS A 203 7.44 14.47 -17.10
N LYS A 204 6.35 14.66 -17.85
CA LYS A 204 4.97 14.52 -17.32
C LYS A 204 4.75 13.15 -16.71
N CYS A 205 5.23 12.10 -17.36
CA CYS A 205 5.16 10.76 -16.81
C CYS A 205 5.81 10.65 -15.41
N VAL A 206 7.03 11.17 -15.24
CA VAL A 206 7.73 11.20 -13.94
C VAL A 206 6.94 12.03 -12.91
N GLU A 207 6.47 13.22 -13.27
CA GLU A 207 5.66 14.08 -12.39
C GLU A 207 4.38 13.36 -11.91
N LYS A 208 3.69 12.67 -12.82
CA LYS A 208 2.44 11.95 -12.53
C LYS A 208 2.69 10.68 -11.73
N LEU A 209 3.80 9.98 -11.94
CA LEU A 209 4.20 8.83 -11.11
C LEU A 209 4.35 9.20 -9.63
N ASP A 210 4.78 10.43 -9.34
CA ASP A 210 4.96 10.92 -7.97
C ASP A 210 3.68 11.45 -7.31
N LEU A 211 2.59 11.61 -8.07
CA LEU A 211 1.30 12.07 -7.57
C LEU A 211 0.80 11.17 -6.44
N LYS A 212 0.43 11.79 -5.32
CA LYS A 212 0.02 11.09 -4.08
C LYS A 212 -1.48 10.82 -4.05
N SER A 213 -1.87 9.77 -3.35
CA SER A 213 -3.25 9.30 -3.20
C SER A 213 -4.19 10.26 -2.47
N SER A 214 -3.65 11.32 -1.87
CA SER A 214 -4.40 12.45 -1.31
C SER A 214 -4.81 13.48 -2.36
N ASN A 215 -4.32 13.37 -3.59
CA ASN A 215 -4.75 14.21 -4.70
C ASN A 215 -6.09 13.73 -5.27
N ASP A 216 -7.03 14.65 -5.50
CA ASP A 216 -8.37 14.32 -6.00
C ASP A 216 -8.37 13.66 -7.39
N ASN A 217 -7.37 13.96 -8.23
CA ASN A 217 -7.24 13.39 -9.56
C ASN A 217 -6.45 12.07 -9.58
N PHE A 218 -6.07 11.53 -8.42
CA PHE A 218 -5.18 10.36 -8.33
C PHE A 218 -5.68 9.16 -9.13
N GLU A 219 -6.96 8.80 -9.00
CA GLU A 219 -7.50 7.60 -9.66
C GLU A 219 -7.60 7.78 -11.18
N SER A 220 -8.00 8.96 -11.64
CA SER A 220 -8.00 9.29 -13.08
C SER A 220 -6.60 9.29 -13.68
N GLU A 221 -5.61 9.81 -12.94
CA GLU A 221 -4.22 9.85 -13.39
C GLU A 221 -3.56 8.47 -13.31
N TYR A 222 -3.92 7.64 -12.32
CA TYR A 222 -3.41 6.28 -12.20
C TYR A 222 -3.68 5.48 -13.48
N ALA A 223 -4.90 5.53 -14.02
CA ALA A 223 -5.23 4.83 -15.26
C ALA A 223 -4.42 5.33 -16.46
N LEU A 224 -4.18 6.65 -16.54
CA LEU A 224 -3.37 7.26 -17.59
C LEU A 224 -1.90 6.84 -17.49
N VAL A 225 -1.31 6.99 -16.30
CA VAL A 225 0.09 6.62 -16.05
C VAL A 225 0.29 5.13 -16.25
N LEU A 226 -0.64 4.29 -15.79
CA LEU A 226 -0.58 2.85 -16.03
C LEU A 226 -0.52 2.54 -17.54
N ALA A 227 -1.25 3.25 -18.38
CA ALA A 227 -1.23 3.04 -19.83
C ALA A 227 -0.02 3.68 -20.54
N LEU A 228 0.46 4.83 -20.06
CA LEU A 228 1.39 5.70 -20.78
C LEU A 228 2.83 5.67 -20.24
N CYS A 229 3.04 5.09 -19.07
CA CYS A 229 4.31 5.10 -18.34
C CYS A 229 4.80 3.70 -17.95
N THR A 230 4.15 2.64 -18.42
CA THR A 230 4.50 1.27 -18.05
C THR A 230 4.72 0.39 -19.27
N LYS A 231 5.40 -0.74 -19.05
CA LYS A 231 5.53 -1.87 -19.96
C LYS A 231 5.01 -3.14 -19.30
#